data_AF-A0A1F4VCX7-F1
#
_entry.id   AF-A0A1F4VCX7-F1
#
_cell.length_a   1.000
_cell.length_b   1.000
_cell.length_c   1.000
_cell.angle_alpha   90.00
_cell.angle_beta   90.00
_cell.angle_gamma   90.00
#
_symmetry.space_group_name_H-M   'P 1'
#
loop_
_entity.id
_entity.type
_entity.pdbx_description
1 polymer ?
#
loop_
_entity_poly.entity_id
_entity_poly.type
_entity_poly.pdbx_seq_one_letter_code
_entity_poly.pdbx_strand_id
1 'polypeptide(L)'
;MEIINFLYILTSSVYILYLPGLMVSYVFFEKGKIDLIERIALSFALSISTVPLLVFYLNLLGVKITRVSVILDVLFIILVSAVVRFIKNGKNTKTNL
;
A
#
# COMPACT_ATOMS: atom_id res chain seq x y z
N MET A 1 18.42 -24.35 1.83
CA MET A 1 17.60 -23.84 0.70
C MET A 1 16.15 -23.59 1.09
N GLU A 2 15.52 -24.47 1.87
CA GLU A 2 14.11 -24.33 2.27
C GLU A 2 13.82 -23.08 3.14
N ILE A 3 14.67 -22.81 4.13
CA ILE A 3 14.52 -21.65 5.03
C ILE A 3 14.53 -20.32 4.27
N ILE A 4 15.40 -20.22 3.26
CA ILE A 4 15.51 -19.03 2.41
C ILE A 4 14.20 -18.83 1.65
N ASN A 5 13.66 -19.88 1.03
CA ASN A 5 12.39 -19.81 0.31
C ASN A 5 11.23 -19.43 1.23
N PHE A 6 11.19 -19.99 2.43
CA PHE A 6 10.18 -19.63 3.43
C PHE A 6 10.24 -18.15 3.78
N LEU A 7 11.44 -17.62 4.04
CA LEU A 7 11.63 -16.20 4.33
C LEU A 7 11.19 -15.33 3.15
N TYR A 8 11.55 -15.70 1.92
CA TYR A 8 11.12 -14.99 0.71
C TYR A 8 9.59 -14.94 0.57
N ILE A 9 8.89 -16.06 0.77
CA ILE A 9 7.43 -16.12 0.66
C ILE A 9 6.79 -15.23 1.74
N LEU A 10 7.30 -15.31 2.97
CA LEU A 10 6.76 -14.54 4.08
C LEU A 10 6.97 -13.04 3.87
N THR A 11 8.17 -12.60 3.49
CA THR A 11 8.46 -11.18 3.21
C THR A 11 7.67 -10.68 1.99
N SER A 12 7.56 -11.47 0.93
CA SER A 12 6.80 -11.10 -0.28
C SER A 12 5.31 -10.98 0.00
N SER A 13 4.76 -11.88 0.81
CA SER A 13 3.35 -11.85 1.22
C SER A 13 3.05 -10.58 2.01
N VAL A 14 3.88 -10.23 3.00
CA VAL A 14 3.72 -8.98 3.77
C VAL A 14 3.87 -7.74 2.87
N TYR A 15 4.80 -7.77 1.92
CA TYR A 15 5.01 -6.69 0.95
C TYR A 15 3.78 -6.45 0.07
N ILE A 16 3.14 -7.50 -0.44
CA ILE A 16 2.02 -7.38 -1.39
C ILE A 16 0.68 -7.21 -0.68
N LEU A 17 0.45 -7.89 0.45
CA LEU A 17 -0.86 -7.96 1.11
C LEU A 17 -1.08 -6.97 2.24
N TYR A 18 -0.02 -6.39 2.80
CA TYR A 18 -0.15 -5.56 4.00
C TYR A 18 0.43 -4.15 3.81
N LEU A 19 1.66 -4.05 3.30
CA LEU A 19 2.39 -2.79 3.18
C LEU A 19 1.66 -1.68 2.39
N PRO A 20 1.18 -1.90 1.16
CA PRO A 20 0.51 -0.85 0.39
C PRO A 20 -0.81 -0.45 1.06
N GLY A 21 -1.61 -1.41 1.53
CA GLY A 21 -2.87 -1.12 2.20
C GLY A 21 -2.68 -0.38 3.53
N LEU A 22 -1.61 -0.66 4.27
CA LEU A 22 -1.22 0.08 5.46
C LEU A 22 -0.91 1.55 5.13
N MET A 23 -0.12 1.81 4.08
CA MET A 23 0.22 3.18 3.69
C MET A 23 -1.01 3.97 3.27
N VAL A 24 -1.88 3.36 2.47
CA VAL A 24 -3.15 3.95 2.05
C VAL A 24 -4.06 4.19 3.27
N SER A 25 -4.10 3.27 4.25
CA SER A 25 -4.87 3.49 5.50
C SER A 25 -4.43 4.73 6.28
N TYR A 26 -3.13 5.07 6.27
CA TYR A 26 -2.62 6.28 6.92
C TYR A 26 -2.95 7.56 6.14
N VAL A 27 -3.21 7.46 4.85
CA VAL A 27 -3.63 8.59 4.01
C VAL A 27 -5.09 8.93 4.31
N PHE A 28 -5.96 7.93 4.31
CA PHE A 28 -7.41 8.12 4.49
C PHE A 28 -7.82 8.26 5.96
N PHE A 29 -7.18 7.52 6.88
CA PHE A 29 -7.57 7.48 8.29
C PHE A 29 -6.47 8.03 9.20
N GLU A 30 -6.78 9.14 9.87
CA GLU A 30 -5.89 9.79 10.83
C GLU A 30 -5.60 8.92 12.06
N LYS A 31 -4.45 9.18 12.68
CA LYS A 31 -4.06 8.50 13.92
C LYS A 31 -5.04 8.90 15.04
N GLY A 32 -5.52 7.92 15.80
CA GLY A 32 -6.43 8.13 16.94
C GLY A 32 -7.93 8.05 16.60
N LYS A 33 -8.32 7.89 15.34
CA LYS A 33 -9.73 7.68 14.93
C LYS A 33 -10.12 6.21 14.74
N ILE A 34 -9.12 5.34 14.58
CA ILE A 34 -9.30 3.91 14.38
C ILE A 34 -8.34 3.15 15.28
N ASP A 35 -8.83 2.05 15.85
CA ASP A 35 -8.05 1.18 16.70
C ASP A 35 -7.03 0.36 15.90
N LEU A 36 -6.08 -0.25 16.60
CA LEU A 36 -5.00 -1.00 15.97
C LEU A 36 -5.52 -2.21 15.19
N ILE A 37 -6.50 -2.93 15.73
CA ILE A 37 -7.12 -4.10 15.07
C ILE A 37 -7.88 -3.67 13.82
N GLU A 38 -8.64 -2.58 13.90
CA GLU A 38 -9.36 -2.01 12.76
C GLU A 38 -8.39 -1.58 11.66
N ARG A 39 -7.28 -0.94 12.02
CA ARG A 39 -6.25 -0.52 11.07
C ARG A 39 -5.61 -1.71 10.38
N ILE A 40 -5.36 -2.81 11.09
CA ILE A 40 -4.83 -4.03 10.48
C ILE A 40 -5.85 -4.61 9.49
N ALA A 41 -7.11 -4.76 9.89
CA ALA A 41 -8.17 -5.27 9.02
C ALA A 41 -8.35 -4.40 7.76
N LEU A 42 -8.38 -3.07 7.93
CA LEU A 42 -8.44 -2.11 6.82
C LEU A 42 -7.24 -2.22 5.90
N SER A 43 -6.03 -2.42 6.44
CA SER A 43 -4.82 -2.56 5.63
C SER A 43 -4.90 -3.76 4.69
N PHE A 44 -5.37 -4.92 5.18
CA PHE A 44 -5.58 -6.08 4.32
C PHE A 44 -6.67 -5.83 3.27
N ALA A 45 -7.81 -5.27 3.66
CA ALA A 45 -8.91 -4.97 2.74
C ALA A 45 -8.48 -3.99 1.62
N LEU A 46 -7.77 -2.91 1.98
CA LEU A 46 -7.24 -1.94 1.02
C LEU A 46 -6.22 -2.57 0.09
N SER A 47 -5.37 -3.48 0.58
CA SER A 47 -4.38 -4.14 -0.27
C SER A 47 -5.03 -5.07 -1.29
N ILE A 48 -5.95 -5.92 -0.83
CA ILE A 48 -6.69 -6.88 -1.66
C ILE A 48 -7.57 -6.16 -2.69
N SER A 49 -8.04 -4.95 -2.38
CA SER A 49 -8.77 -4.14 -3.35
C SER A 49 -7.84 -3.38 -4.31
N THR A 50 -6.89 -2.60 -3.78
CA THR A 50 -6.13 -1.63 -4.56
C THR A 50 -5.11 -2.28 -5.48
N VAL A 51 -4.40 -3.32 -5.03
CA VAL A 51 -3.34 -3.95 -5.82
C VAL A 51 -3.91 -4.65 -7.07
N PRO A 52 -4.91 -5.54 -6.97
CA PRO A 52 -5.50 -6.16 -8.16
C PRO A 52 -6.18 -5.14 -9.07
N LEU A 53 -6.83 -4.12 -8.50
CA LEU A 53 -7.50 -3.08 -9.29
C LEU A 53 -6.49 -2.27 -10.12
N LEU A 54 -5.36 -1.88 -9.52
CA LEU A 54 -4.31 -1.15 -10.23
C LEU A 54 -3.67 -2.01 -11.32
N VAL A 55 -3.30 -3.25 -10.99
CA VAL A 55 -2.73 -4.21 -11.96
C VAL A 55 -3.70 -4.45 -13.11
N PHE A 56 -5.00 -4.60 -12.83
CA PHE A 56 -6.03 -4.78 -13.83
C PHE A 56 -6.16 -3.58 -14.77
N TYR A 57 -6.22 -2.36 -14.23
CA TYR A 57 -6.30 -1.16 -15.05
C TYR A 57 -5.03 -0.93 -15.88
N LEU A 58 -3.85 -1.16 -15.31
CA LEU A 58 -2.60 -1.06 -16.07
C LEU A 58 -2.54 -2.12 -17.17
N ASN A 59 -3.07 -3.32 -16.90
CA ASN A 59 -3.19 -4.35 -17.93
C ASN A 59 -4.13 -3.95 -19.06
N LEU A 60 -5.26 -3.31 -18.74
CA LEU A 60 -6.18 -2.77 -19.72
C LEU A 60 -5.54 -1.67 -20.59
N LEU A 61 -4.60 -0.90 -20.03
CA LEU A 61 -3.80 0.10 -20.76
C LEU A 61 -2.67 -0.50 -21.60
N GLY A 62 -2.54 -1.84 -21.64
CA GLY A 62 -1.55 -2.56 -22.45
C GLY A 62 -0.26 -2.94 -21.71
N VAL A 63 -0.17 -2.71 -20.40
CA VAL A 63 0.97 -3.17 -19.59
C VAL A 63 0.86 -4.69 -19.36
N LYS A 64 1.92 -5.42 -19.67
CA LYS A 64 1.93 -6.88 -19.44
C LYS A 64 2.04 -7.17 -17.94
N ILE A 65 1.16 -8.04 -17.43
CA ILE A 65 1.23 -8.53 -16.05
C ILE A 65 2.43 -9.47 -15.94
N THR A 66 3.51 -8.96 -15.34
CA THR A 66 4.74 -9.71 -15.06
C THR A 66 5.08 -9.56 -13.58
N ARG A 67 6.00 -10.38 -13.07
CA ARG A 67 6.49 -10.22 -11.69
C ARG A 67 7.02 -8.83 -11.41
N VAL A 68 7.74 -8.25 -12.39
CA VAL A 68 8.33 -6.91 -12.27
C VAL A 68 7.24 -5.83 -12.25
N SER A 69 6.21 -5.94 -13.11
CA SER A 69 5.13 -4.94 -13.12
C SER A 69 4.40 -4.90 -11.78
N VAL A 70 4.02 -6.06 -11.22
CA VAL A 70 3.33 -6.12 -9.92
C VAL A 70 4.17 -5.53 -8.79
N ILE A 71 5.48 -5.78 -8.78
CA ILE A 71 6.39 -5.20 -7.79
C ILE A 71 6.42 -3.67 -7.91
N LEU A 72 6.48 -3.15 -9.14
CA LEU A 72 6.44 -1.71 -9.43
C LEU A 72 5.10 -1.08 -9.07
N ASP A 73 3.99 -1.77 -9.32
CA ASP A 73 2.64 -1.28 -9.01
C ASP A 73 2.44 -1.13 -7.50
N VAL A 74 2.88 -2.12 -6.71
CA VAL A 74 2.88 -2.05 -5.24
C VAL A 74 3.78 -0.91 -4.76
N LEU A 75 4.98 -0.77 -5.32
CA LEU A 75 5.89 0.31 -4.98
C LEU A 75 5.29 1.69 -5.30
N PHE A 76 4.62 1.81 -6.44
CA PHE A 76 3.93 3.01 -6.88
C PHE A 76 2.82 3.41 -5.89
N ILE A 77 1.99 2.47 -5.45
CA ILE A 77 0.94 2.72 -4.44
C ILE A 77 1.57 3.26 -3.13
N ILE A 78 2.67 2.64 -2.68
CA ILE A 78 3.38 3.05 -1.47
C ILE A 78 3.93 4.48 -1.62
N LEU A 79 4.61 4.78 -2.73
CA LEU A 79 5.20 6.10 -2.98
C LEU A 79 4.14 7.18 -3.08
N VAL A 80 3.07 6.96 -3.85
CA VAL A 80 1.96 7.91 -4.00
C VAL A 80 1.33 8.19 -2.63
N SER A 81 1.07 7.14 -1.84
CA SER A 81 0.51 7.30 -0.50
C SER A 81 1.42 8.10 0.43
N ALA A 82 2.73 7.84 0.38
CA ALA A 82 3.72 8.60 1.14
C ALA A 82 3.73 10.09 0.73
N VAL A 83 3.79 10.39 -0.57
CA VAL A 83 3.78 11.76 -1.09
C VAL A 83 2.51 12.50 -0.67
N VAL A 84 1.33 11.88 -0.83
CA VAL A 84 0.06 12.49 -0.42
C VAL A 84 0.06 12.81 1.09
N ARG A 85 0.58 11.90 1.91
CA ARG A 85 0.70 12.12 3.35
C ARG A 85 1.66 13.25 3.70
N PHE A 86 2.81 13.35 3.03
CA PHE A 86 3.74 14.46 3.23
C PHE A 86 3.10 15.81 2.90
N ILE A 87 2.35 15.90 1.80
CA ILE A 87 1.63 17.12 1.41
C ILE A 87 0.53 17.46 2.43
N LYS A 88 -0.24 16.46 2.90
CA LYS A 88 -1.29 16.65 3.91
C LYS A 88 -0.71 17.17 5.23
N ASN A 89 0.42 16.61 5.69
CA ASN A 89 1.10 17.07 6.89
C ASN A 89 1.62 18.50 6.75
N GLY A 90 2.19 18.87 5.59
CA GLY A 90 2.66 20.24 5.34
C GLY A 90 1.54 21.30 5.31
N LYS A 91 0.31 20.93 4.91
CA LYS A 91 -0.85 21.82 4.96
C LYS A 91 -1.38 22.04 6.38
N ASN A 92 -1.36 21.02 7.25
CA ASN A 92 -1.85 21.12 8.63
C ASN A 92 -1.06 22.12 9.50
N THR A 93 0.17 22.46 9.11
CA THR A 93 1.00 23.45 9.83
C THR A 93 0.65 24.91 9.45
N LYS A 94 0.02 25.16 8.30
CA LYS A 94 -0.30 26.54 7.85
C LYS A 94 -1.65 27.07 8.32
N THR A 95 -2.51 26.23 8.89
CA THR A 95 -3.87 26.64 9.33
C THR A 95 -3.94 26.96 10.84
N ASN A 96 -2.80 26.92 11.54
CA ASN A 96 -2.68 27.27 12.98
C ASN A 96 -1.79 28.50 13.23
N LEU A 97 -1.65 29.37 12.22
CA LEU A 97 -1.04 30.71 12.32
C LEU A 97 -2.07 31.73 11.86
#